data_AF-A0A800N8T7-F1
#
_entry.id   AF-A0A800N8T7-F1
#
_cell.length_a   1.000
_cell.length_b   1.000
_cell.length_c   1.000
_cell.angle_alpha   90.00
_cell.angle_beta   90.00
_cell.angle_gamma   90.00
#
_symmetry.space_group_name_H-M   'P 1'
#
loop_
_entity.id
_entity.type
_entity.pdbx_description
1 polymer ?
#
loop_
_entity_poly.entity_id
_entity_poly.type
_entity_poly.pdbx_seq_one_letter_code
_entity_poly.pdbx_strand_id
1 'polypeptide(L)'
;MANDPYYYGIIPIIGETAASYNISMAEIARASVLGQPAHVLSPLYAAGYLLVGMIGIDYGQNQRFALKWAVASSLFMIIAAISFGVISI
;
A
#
# COMPACT_ATOMS: atom_id res chain seq x y z
N MET A 1 3.43 -8.35 -10.49
CA MET A 1 2.49 -7.39 -9.86
C MET A 1 2.52 -6.13 -10.70
N ALA A 2 1.40 -5.67 -11.24
CA ALA A 2 1.38 -4.43 -12.02
C ALA A 2 1.30 -3.25 -11.05
N ASN A 3 2.40 -3.01 -10.34
CA ASN A 3 2.60 -1.80 -9.55
C ASN A 3 2.91 -0.59 -10.47
N ASP A 4 3.44 -0.87 -11.66
CA ASP A 4 3.87 0.12 -12.64
C ASP A 4 2.76 1.10 -13.04
N PRO A 5 1.50 0.68 -13.34
CA PRO A 5 0.43 1.61 -13.63
C PRO A 5 0.08 2.55 -12.46
N TYR A 6 0.25 2.09 -11.22
CA TYR A 6 0.05 2.95 -10.05
C TYR A 6 1.16 4.00 -9.95
N TYR A 7 2.43 3.59 -10.02
CA TYR A 7 3.56 4.50 -9.84
C TYR A 7 3.80 5.43 -11.03
N TYR A 8 3.53 4.99 -12.26
CA TYR A 8 3.74 5.79 -13.46
C TYR A 8 2.47 6.49 -13.96
N GLY A 9 1.29 5.96 -13.61
CA GLY A 9 0.01 6.55 -14.01
C GLY A 9 -0.62 7.42 -12.92
N ILE A 10 -0.77 6.88 -11.71
CA ILE A 10 -1.57 7.52 -10.65
C ILE A 10 -0.74 8.51 -9.83
N ILE A 11 0.45 8.10 -9.38
CA ILE A 11 1.28 8.92 -8.48
C ILE A 11 1.68 10.28 -9.07
N PRO A 12 2.03 10.41 -10.37
CA PRO A 12 2.32 11.72 -10.97
C PRO A 12 1.13 12.68 -10.92
N ILE A 13 -0.09 12.19 -11.16
CA ILE A 13 -1.32 12.99 -11.14
C ILE A 13 -1.61 13.51 -9.72
N ILE A 14 -1.46 12.63 -8.72
CA ILE A 14 -1.62 13.01 -7.31
C ILE A 14 -0.53 14.03 -6.92
N GLY A 15 0.71 13.82 -7.36
CA GLY A 15 1.84 14.71 -7.11
C GLY A 15 1.64 16.12 -7.65
N GLU A 16 1.14 16.24 -8.88
CA GLU A 16 0.82 17.53 -9.50
C GLU A 16 -0.27 18.28 -8.71
N THR A 17 -1.28 17.56 -8.24
CA THR A 17 -2.32 18.14 -7.37
C THR A 17 -1.74 18.58 -6.03
N ALA A 18 -0.89 17.76 -5.42
CA ALA A 18 -0.26 18.02 -4.12
C ALA A 18 0.73 19.20 -4.17
N ALA A 19 1.36 19.45 -5.32
CA ALA A 19 2.22 20.61 -5.52
C ALA A 19 1.47 21.94 -5.32
N SER A 20 0.16 21.98 -5.62
CA SER A 20 -0.69 23.15 -5.33
C SER A 20 -0.83 23.45 -3.83
N TYR A 21 -0.55 22.47 -2.98
CA TYR A 21 -0.54 22.58 -1.52
C TYR A 21 0.88 22.70 -0.94
N ASN A 22 1.90 22.95 -1.77
CA ASN A 22 3.32 22.98 -1.39
C ASN A 22 3.84 21.64 -0.84
N ILE A 23 3.18 20.52 -1.15
CA ILE A 23 3.64 19.18 -0.78
C ILE A 23 4.56 18.66 -1.88
N SER A 24 5.75 18.18 -1.50
CA SER A 24 6.73 17.68 -2.47
C SER A 24 6.30 16.35 -3.09
N MET A 25 6.63 16.14 -4.36
CA MET A 25 6.41 14.86 -5.05
C MET A 25 7.08 13.67 -4.34
N ALA A 26 8.26 13.91 -3.75
CA ALA A 26 8.97 12.89 -2.99
C ALA A 26 8.19 12.44 -1.73
N GLU A 27 7.45 13.35 -1.10
CA GLU A 27 6.61 13.03 0.05
C GLU A 27 5.39 12.19 -0.35
N ILE A 28 4.73 12.54 -1.46
CA ILE A 28 3.65 11.73 -2.03
C ILE A 28 4.14 10.32 -2.39
N ALA A 29 5.32 10.22 -3.02
CA ALA A 29 5.91 8.92 -3.36
C ALA A 29 6.17 8.06 -2.10
N ARG A 30 6.70 8.66 -1.02
CA ARG A 30 6.89 7.94 0.26
C ARG A 30 5.56 7.53 0.90
N ALA A 31 4.57 8.41 0.91
CA ALA A 31 3.25 8.11 1.44
C ALA A 31 2.57 6.94 0.67
N SER A 32 2.75 6.90 -0.64
CA SER A 32 2.11 5.91 -1.52
C SER A 32 2.51 4.45 -1.25
N VAL A 33 3.71 4.21 -0.72
CA VAL A 33 4.20 2.84 -0.46
C VAL A 33 3.65 2.28 0.85
N LEU A 34 3.14 3.12 1.76
CA LEU A 34 2.73 2.70 3.10
C LEU A 34 1.45 1.86 3.10
N GLY A 35 0.66 1.87 2.02
CA GLY A 35 -0.55 1.06 1.86
C GLY A 35 -0.33 -0.34 1.27
N GLN A 36 0.90 -0.69 0.88
CA GLN A 36 1.22 -1.96 0.20
C GLN A 36 0.80 -3.24 0.96
N PRO A 37 0.86 -3.32 2.30
CA PRO A 37 0.42 -4.52 3.02
C PRO A 37 -1.03 -4.95 2.75
N ALA A 38 -1.94 -3.98 2.51
CA ALA A 38 -3.32 -4.30 2.15
C ALA A 38 -3.44 -4.66 0.65
N HIS A 39 -2.63 -4.03 -0.21
CA HIS A 39 -2.61 -4.28 -1.65
C HIS A 39 -2.27 -5.75 -1.99
N VAL A 40 -1.31 -6.34 -1.27
CA VAL A 40 -0.89 -7.74 -1.50
C VAL A 40 -1.93 -8.79 -1.13
N LEU A 41 -2.97 -8.42 -0.39
CA LEU A 41 -4.12 -9.29 -0.08
C LEU A 41 -5.15 -9.35 -1.22
N SER A 42 -4.97 -8.59 -2.29
CA SER A 42 -5.85 -8.63 -3.45
C SER A 42 -5.81 -10.00 -4.13
N PRO A 43 -6.94 -10.62 -4.48
CA PRO A 43 -6.97 -11.86 -5.25
C PRO A 43 -6.40 -11.67 -6.67
N LEU A 44 -6.23 -10.42 -7.12
CA LEU A 44 -5.56 -10.07 -8.38
C LEU A 44 -4.04 -10.26 -8.31
N TYR A 45 -3.47 -10.46 -7.11
CA TYR A 45 -2.09 -10.87 -6.93
C TYR A 45 -1.96 -12.40 -7.11
N ALA A 46 -1.75 -12.81 -8.36
CA ALA A 46 -1.77 -14.22 -8.79
C ALA A 46 -0.87 -15.15 -7.95
N ALA A 47 0.33 -14.70 -7.57
CA ALA A 47 1.25 -15.51 -6.77
C ALA A 47 0.71 -15.79 -5.35
N GLY A 48 0.10 -14.78 -4.72
CA GLY A 48 -0.56 -14.96 -3.43
C GLY A 48 -1.77 -15.87 -3.53
N TYR A 49 -2.57 -15.73 -4.59
CA TYR A 49 -3.72 -16.60 -4.83
C TYR A 49 -3.32 -18.08 -5.00
N LEU A 50 -2.29 -18.35 -5.81
CA LEU A 50 -1.76 -19.70 -6.02
C LEU A 50 -1.25 -20.31 -4.71
N LEU A 51 -0.44 -19.56 -3.95
CA LEU A 51 0.13 -20.04 -2.68
C LEU A 51 -0.97 -20.45 -1.69
N VAL A 52 -2.02 -19.65 -1.56
CA VAL A 52 -3.14 -19.95 -0.67
C VAL A 52 -3.89 -21.21 -1.12
N GLY A 53 -4.03 -21.43 -2.42
CA GLY A 53 -4.58 -22.68 -2.95
C GLY A 53 -3.70 -23.90 -2.65
N MET A 54 -2.37 -23.76 -2.70
CA MET A 54 -1.42 -24.85 -2.41
C MET A 54 -1.46 -25.32 -0.94
N ILE A 55 -1.78 -24.42 -0.01
CA ILE A 55 -1.94 -24.77 1.41
C ILE A 55 -3.36 -25.27 1.75
N GLY A 56 -4.26 -25.35 0.77
CA GLY A 56 -5.58 -25.97 0.91
C GLY A 56 -6.59 -25.17 1.72
N ILE A 57 -6.41 -23.85 1.88
CA ILE A 57 -7.36 -22.98 2.58
C ILE A 57 -8.09 -22.05 1.61
N ASP A 58 -9.24 -21.53 2.04
CA ASP A 58 -9.97 -20.54 1.26
C ASP A 58 -9.26 -19.17 1.29
N TYR A 59 -9.28 -18.46 0.16
CA TYR A 59 -8.62 -17.15 0.05
C TYR A 59 -9.23 -16.11 0.98
N GLY A 60 -10.55 -16.19 1.22
CA GLY A 60 -11.25 -15.34 2.18
C GLY A 60 -10.81 -15.60 3.63
N GLN A 61 -10.42 -16.83 3.99
CA GLN A 61 -9.85 -17.13 5.30
C GLN A 61 -8.48 -16.43 5.47
N ASN A 62 -7.61 -16.55 4.48
CA ASN A 62 -6.31 -15.85 4.46
C ASN A 62 -6.50 -14.32 4.56
N GLN A 63 -7.40 -13.76 3.74
CA GLN A 63 -7.70 -12.33 3.76
C GLN A 63 -8.21 -11.87 5.13
N ARG A 64 -9.22 -12.53 5.71
CA ARG A 64 -9.79 -12.15 7.02
C ARG A 64 -8.76 -12.20 8.13
N PHE A 65 -7.89 -13.21 8.13
CA PHE A 65 -6.83 -13.34 9.11
C PHE A 65 -5.78 -12.23 8.95
N ALA A 66 -5.32 -11.99 7.73
CA ALA A 66 -4.22 -11.08 7.44
C ALA A 66 -4.63 -9.61 7.42
N LEU A 67 -5.88 -9.27 7.09
CA LEU A 67 -6.35 -7.89 6.90
C LEU A 67 -6.11 -7.03 8.15
N LYS A 68 -6.40 -7.55 9.35
CA LYS A 68 -6.16 -6.82 10.60
C LYS A 68 -4.68 -6.47 10.77
N TRP A 69 -3.78 -7.36 10.37
CA TRP A 69 -2.33 -7.18 10.46
C TRP A 69 -1.80 -6.28 9.35
N ALA A 70 -2.36 -6.37 8.15
CA ALA A 70 -2.06 -5.46 7.05
C ALA A 70 -2.43 -4.03 7.42
N VAL A 71 -3.63 -3.80 7.96
CA VAL A 71 -4.05 -2.46 8.41
C VAL A 71 -3.20 -1.98 9.59
N ALA A 72 -2.95 -2.83 10.59
CA ALA A 72 -2.14 -2.46 11.74
C ALA A 72 -0.70 -2.09 11.36
N SER A 73 -0.07 -2.85 10.45
CA SER A 73 1.28 -2.57 9.97
C SER A 73 1.35 -1.29 9.13
N SER A 74 0.40 -1.08 8.21
CA SER A 74 0.30 0.17 7.46
C SER A 74 0.13 1.37 8.39
N LEU A 75 -0.76 1.28 9.38
CA LEU A 75 -0.99 2.36 10.34
C LEU A 75 0.26 2.64 11.19
N PHE A 76 0.93 1.58 11.67
CA PHE A 76 2.19 1.71 12.39
C PHE A 76 3.26 2.43 11.56
N MET A 77 3.40 2.06 10.28
CA MET A 77 4.34 2.70 9.36
C MET A 77 3.99 4.17 9.08
N ILE A 78 2.70 4.50 8.96
CA ILE A 78 2.23 5.89 8.79
C ILE A 78 2.57 6.71 10.04
N ILE A 79 2.27 6.20 11.24
CA ILE A 79 2.60 6.88 12.50
C ILE A 79 4.12 7.08 12.62
N ALA A 80 4.93 6.08 12.28
CA ALA A 80 6.37 6.20 12.29
C ALA A 80 6.87 7.26 11.29
N ALA A 81 6.35 7.26 10.06
CA ALA A 81 6.74 8.24 9.04
C ALA A 81 6.43 9.68 9.46
N ILE A 82 5.27 9.90 10.10
CA ILE A 82 4.90 11.19 10.70
C ILE A 82 5.85 11.54 11.87
N SER A 83 6.10 10.59 12.77
CA SER A 83 6.92 10.81 13.97
C SER A 83 8.37 11.18 13.64
N PHE A 84 8.91 10.64 12.55
CA PHE A 84 10.26 10.96 12.05
C PHE A 84 10.29 12.18 11.11
N GLY A 85 9.15 12.84 10.86
CA GLY A 85 9.07 13.99 9.94
C GLY A 85 9.27 13.64 8.47
N VAL A 86 9.11 12.37 8.10
CA VAL A 86 9.23 11.88 6.71
C VAL A 86 8.00 12.26 5.88
N ILE A 87 6.85 12.37 6.54
CA ILE A 87 5.57 12.83 6.00
C ILE A 87 5.04 13.93 6.92
N SER A 88 4.60 15.04 6.32
CA SER A 88 4.05 16.20 7.02
C SER A 88 2.56 16.01 7.30
N ILE A 89 2.05 16.69 8.34
CA ILE A 89 0.61 16.82 8.65
C ILE A 89 0.15 18.21 8.27
#